data_AF-A0A7Y6A9W3-F1
#
_entry.id   AF-A0A7Y6A9W3-F1
#
_cell.length_a   1.000
_cell.length_b   1.000
_cell.length_c   1.000
_cell.angle_alpha   90.00
_cell.angle_beta   90.00
_cell.angle_gamma   90.00
#
_symmetry.space_group_name_H-M   'P 1'
#
loop_
_entity.id
_entity.type
_entity.pdbx_description
1 polymer ?
#
loop_
_entity_poly.entity_id
_entity_poly.type
_entity_poly.pdbx_seq_one_letter_code
_entity_poly.pdbx_strand_id
1 'polypeptide(L)'
;LERLRRDRGARLGTPPGRPRGDAGHHDGRPTNRPVPFPRPPHEREIVRHKSFALARETPDEAAFEMDAMDYDFHLFTDLGTGQDSVIYRAGPTGLRLAQVQPRPDLIGPLAVRLTVSPTPAPRLRPSFARRRLDASCDPFVFFTHAVTGRGNVLYRRYDGHYGLITPAA
;
A
#
# COMPACT_ATOMS: atom_id res chain seq x y z
N LEU A 1 -32.87 9.05 -35.75
CA LEU A 1 -31.65 8.25 -35.48
C LEU A 1 -31.73 7.80 -34.01
N GLU A 2 -32.69 6.93 -33.70
CA GLU A 2 -32.47 5.50 -33.35
C GLU A 2 -31.56 5.33 -32.12
N ARG A 3 -32.08 5.15 -30.89
CA ARG A 3 -32.47 3.86 -30.27
C ARG A 3 -31.63 2.66 -30.74
N LEU A 4 -30.81 2.10 -29.85
CA LEU A 4 -30.98 0.69 -29.42
C LEU A 4 -30.18 0.38 -28.14
N ARG A 5 -30.90 -0.09 -27.12
CA ARG A 5 -30.42 -1.08 -26.15
C ARG A 5 -30.48 -2.45 -26.82
N ARG A 6 -29.59 -3.38 -26.41
CA ARG A 6 -29.74 -4.86 -26.34
C ARG A 6 -28.33 -5.49 -26.31
N ASP A 7 -28.07 -6.66 -25.77
CA ASP A 7 -28.61 -7.49 -24.70
C ASP A 7 -27.58 -8.62 -24.49
N ARG A 8 -27.63 -9.32 -23.36
CA ARG A 8 -26.80 -10.49 -23.03
C ARG A 8 -27.22 -11.78 -23.76
N GLY A 9 -26.27 -12.73 -23.93
CA GLY A 9 -26.51 -14.19 -24.04
C GLY A 9 -25.55 -14.89 -25.03
N ALA A 10 -24.47 -15.58 -24.61
CA ALA A 10 -24.37 -17.01 -24.19
C ALA A 10 -24.54 -17.99 -25.39
N ARG A 11 -23.74 -19.04 -25.68
CA ARG A 11 -22.88 -19.96 -24.88
C ARG A 11 -21.89 -20.75 -25.77
N LEU A 12 -20.85 -21.28 -25.10
CA LEU A 12 -20.15 -22.57 -25.28
C LEU A 12 -19.35 -22.87 -26.57
N GLY A 13 -18.03 -22.70 -26.44
CA GLY A 13 -17.04 -23.60 -27.02
C GLY A 13 -15.91 -23.78 -26.00
N THR A 14 -15.69 -25.01 -25.52
CA THR A 14 -14.58 -25.35 -24.62
C THR A 14 -13.29 -25.52 -25.42
N PRO A 15 -12.16 -24.89 -25.03
CA PRO A 15 -10.84 -25.30 -25.45
C PRO A 15 -9.99 -25.83 -24.26
N PRO A 16 -8.89 -26.55 -24.54
CA PRO A 16 -8.31 -27.54 -23.66
C PRO A 16 -7.45 -26.95 -22.54
N GLY A 17 -7.17 -27.80 -21.55
CA GLY A 17 -6.42 -27.50 -20.34
C GLY A 17 -5.14 -26.70 -20.59
N ARG A 18 -5.06 -25.54 -19.94
CA ARG A 18 -3.80 -24.82 -19.78
C ARG A 18 -2.94 -25.57 -18.77
N PRO A 19 -1.66 -25.84 -19.06
CA PRO A 19 -0.74 -26.26 -18.02
C PRO A 19 -0.70 -25.19 -16.93
N ARG A 20 -0.54 -25.62 -15.68
CA ARG A 20 -0.23 -24.77 -14.54
C ARG A 20 1.11 -24.09 -14.82
N GLY A 21 1.07 -22.95 -15.49
CA GLY A 21 2.20 -22.06 -15.66
C GLY A 21 2.34 -21.23 -14.40
N ASP A 22 3.22 -21.72 -13.53
CA ASP A 22 4.22 -20.94 -12.82
C ASP A 22 3.77 -19.54 -12.36
N ALA A 23 3.47 -19.49 -11.06
CA ALA A 23 3.44 -18.25 -10.31
C ALA A 23 4.67 -17.42 -10.72
N GLY A 24 4.43 -16.19 -11.19
CA GLY A 24 5.47 -15.21 -11.43
C GLY A 24 6.25 -15.02 -10.14
N HIS A 25 7.32 -15.78 -10.00
CA HIS A 25 8.40 -15.45 -9.11
C HIS A 25 8.94 -14.16 -9.71
N HIS A 26 8.73 -13.05 -9.01
CA HIS A 26 9.48 -11.84 -9.30
C HIS A 26 10.95 -12.20 -9.09
N ASP A 27 11.60 -12.59 -10.18
CA ASP A 27 13.05 -12.62 -10.26
C ASP A 27 13.51 -11.27 -9.73
N GLY A 28 14.35 -11.30 -8.69
CA GLY A 28 14.82 -10.13 -7.93
C GLY A 28 15.67 -9.16 -8.74
N ARG A 29 15.16 -8.73 -9.89
CA ARG A 29 15.72 -7.74 -10.76
C ARG A 29 15.67 -6.43 -9.98
N PRO A 30 16.80 -5.76 -9.76
CA PRO A 30 16.79 -4.47 -9.11
C PRO A 30 15.88 -3.57 -9.93
N THR A 31 14.76 -3.13 -9.34
CA THR A 31 14.00 -2.01 -9.89
C THR A 31 15.04 -0.90 -10.05
N ASN A 32 15.20 -0.38 -11.27
CA ASN A 32 16.17 0.69 -11.58
C ASN A 32 15.65 1.98 -10.95
N ARG A 33 15.63 2.01 -9.62
CA ARG A 33 15.08 3.09 -8.85
C ARG A 33 16.14 4.17 -8.79
N PRO A 34 15.82 5.41 -9.23
CA PRO A 34 16.75 6.51 -9.14
C PRO A 34 17.25 6.65 -7.70
N VAL A 35 18.57 6.79 -7.55
CA VAL A 35 19.16 7.12 -6.25
C VAL A 35 18.52 8.43 -5.77
N PRO A 36 17.92 8.47 -4.58
CA PRO A 36 17.30 9.70 -4.08
C PRO A 36 18.31 10.84 -4.04
N PHE A 37 17.90 12.03 -4.47
CA PHE A 37 18.72 13.23 -4.35
C PHE A 37 19.07 13.46 -2.87
N PRO A 38 20.36 13.53 -2.51
CA PRO A 38 20.76 13.67 -1.12
C PRO A 38 20.40 15.07 -0.62
N ARG A 39 19.43 15.15 0.30
CA ARG A 39 19.13 16.37 1.07
C ARG A 39 19.40 16.16 2.54
N PRO A 40 20.06 17.10 3.24
CA PRO A 40 20.19 17.02 4.69
C PRO A 40 18.81 17.18 5.36
N PRO A 41 18.55 16.51 6.50
CA PRO A 41 17.23 16.49 7.15
C PRO A 41 16.58 17.86 7.41
N HIS A 42 17.38 18.91 7.62
CA HIS A 42 16.88 20.26 7.90
C HIS A 42 16.38 20.99 6.64
N GLU A 43 16.76 20.56 5.44
CA GLU A 43 16.27 21.08 4.16
C GLU A 43 15.07 20.27 3.60
N ARG A 44 14.66 19.21 4.30
CA ARG A 44 13.57 18.34 3.82
C ARG A 44 12.21 18.86 4.28
N GLU A 45 11.31 18.98 3.31
CA GLU A 45 9.95 19.49 3.51
C GLU A 45 8.92 18.54 2.90
N ILE A 46 7.65 18.68 3.29
CA ILE A 46 6.54 17.95 2.67
C ILE A 46 6.07 18.77 1.46
N VAL A 47 6.67 18.51 0.30
CA VAL A 47 6.41 19.27 -0.92
C VAL A 47 5.24 18.71 -1.72
N ARG A 48 4.88 17.44 -1.52
CA ARG A 48 3.79 16.79 -2.24
C ARG A 48 2.70 16.29 -1.29
N HIS A 49 1.47 16.70 -1.55
CA HIS A 49 0.28 16.17 -0.90
C HIS A 49 -0.56 15.44 -1.94
N LYS A 50 -0.94 14.20 -1.64
CA LYS A 50 -1.89 13.41 -2.43
C LYS A 50 -3.03 12.99 -1.51
N SER A 51 -4.26 13.29 -1.90
CA SER A 51 -5.46 12.84 -1.21
C SER A 51 -6.22 11.88 -2.12
N PHE A 52 -6.59 10.72 -1.60
CA PHE A 52 -7.26 9.66 -2.37
C PHE A 52 -8.43 9.07 -1.57
N ALA A 53 -9.53 8.75 -2.24
CA ALA A 53 -10.49 7.83 -1.68
C ALA A 53 -9.84 6.45 -1.60
N LEU A 54 -9.64 5.93 -0.38
CA LEU A 54 -9.01 4.63 -0.20
C LEU A 54 -9.94 3.52 -0.72
N ALA A 55 -9.38 2.57 -1.46
CA ALA A 55 -10.09 1.35 -1.81
C ALA A 55 -10.43 0.57 -0.53
N ARG A 56 -11.61 -0.07 -0.54
CA ARG A 56 -11.99 -1.03 0.50
C ARG A 56 -11.72 -2.41 -0.06
N GLU A 57 -10.72 -3.08 0.48
CA GLU A 57 -10.20 -4.33 -0.07
C GLU A 57 -9.65 -5.25 1.02
N THR A 58 -9.46 -6.51 0.66
CA THR A 58 -8.78 -7.51 1.48
C THR A 58 -7.25 -7.36 1.36
N PRO A 59 -6.46 -7.91 2.30
CA PRO A 59 -5.00 -7.89 2.17
C PRO A 59 -4.46 -8.57 0.91
N ASP A 60 -5.15 -9.60 0.38
CA ASP A 60 -4.77 -10.26 -0.87
C ASP A 60 -4.99 -9.36 -2.09
N GLU A 61 -6.13 -8.66 -2.16
CA GLU A 61 -6.41 -7.66 -3.21
C GLU A 61 -5.42 -6.50 -3.12
N ALA A 62 -5.16 -5.99 -1.93
CA ALA A 62 -4.17 -4.94 -1.69
C ALA A 62 -2.77 -5.34 -2.14
N ALA A 63 -2.37 -6.60 -1.89
CA ALA A 63 -1.10 -7.14 -2.35
C ALA A 63 -1.03 -7.20 -3.87
N PHE A 64 -2.11 -7.64 -4.52
CA PHE A 64 -2.21 -7.70 -5.98
C PHE A 64 -2.13 -6.31 -6.61
N GLU A 65 -2.87 -5.33 -6.10
CA GLU A 65 -2.84 -3.94 -6.58
C GLU A 65 -1.48 -3.27 -6.37
N MET A 66 -0.86 -3.52 -5.20
CA MET A 66 0.50 -3.04 -4.92
C MET A 66 1.51 -3.57 -5.95
N ASP A 67 1.40 -4.85 -6.31
CA ASP A 67 2.28 -5.50 -7.28
C ASP A 67 2.01 -5.00 -8.71
N ALA A 68 0.74 -4.90 -9.10
CA ALA A 68 0.33 -4.42 -10.42
C ALA A 68 0.77 -2.97 -10.70
N MET A 69 0.81 -2.13 -9.66
CA MET A 69 1.28 -0.74 -9.76
C MET A 69 2.80 -0.57 -9.58
N ASP A 70 3.54 -1.64 -9.31
CA ASP A 70 4.97 -1.62 -8.98
C ASP A 70 5.31 -0.66 -7.82
N TYR A 71 4.48 -0.69 -6.76
CA TYR A 71 4.68 0.09 -5.55
C TYR A 71 5.30 -0.76 -4.43
N ASP A 72 6.04 -0.15 -3.51
CA ASP A 72 6.57 -0.87 -2.33
C ASP A 72 5.59 -0.89 -1.16
N PHE A 73 4.56 -0.05 -1.23
CA PHE A 73 3.49 0.01 -0.25
C PHE A 73 2.16 0.38 -0.90
N HIS A 74 1.06 -0.07 -0.30
CA HIS A 74 -0.30 0.29 -0.69
C HIS A 74 -1.13 0.59 0.55
N LEU A 75 -1.76 1.77 0.58
CA LEU A 75 -2.63 2.25 1.66
C LEU A 75 -4.08 2.04 1.27
N PHE A 76 -4.84 1.34 2.10
CA PHE A 76 -6.22 0.95 1.83
C PHE A 76 -7.04 0.89 3.12
N THR A 77 -8.35 0.73 2.99
CA THR A 77 -9.22 0.39 4.12
C THR A 77 -9.50 -1.11 4.10
N ASP A 78 -9.00 -1.82 5.11
CA ASP A 78 -9.14 -3.28 5.20
C ASP A 78 -10.60 -3.68 5.39
N LEU A 79 -11.11 -4.56 4.53
CA LEU A 79 -12.49 -5.07 4.60
C LEU A 79 -12.76 -5.85 5.89
N GLY A 80 -11.78 -6.59 6.40
CA GLY A 80 -11.96 -7.43 7.59
C GLY A 80 -12.12 -6.61 8.86
N THR A 81 -11.29 -5.59 9.03
CA THR A 81 -11.29 -4.76 10.25
C THR A 81 -11.97 -3.40 10.10
N GLY A 82 -12.22 -2.94 8.88
CA GLY A 82 -12.71 -1.60 8.58
C GLY A 82 -11.68 -0.48 8.84
N GLN A 83 -10.44 -0.83 9.15
CA GLN A 83 -9.39 0.12 9.50
C GLN A 83 -8.52 0.48 8.31
N ASP A 84 -8.03 1.72 8.28
CA ASP A 84 -6.96 2.07 7.36
C ASP A 84 -5.71 1.23 7.67
N SER A 85 -5.13 0.62 6.65
CA SER A 85 -4.02 -0.31 6.75
C SER A 85 -3.05 -0.08 5.59
N VAL A 86 -1.77 -0.37 5.82
CA VAL A 86 -0.77 -0.35 4.76
C VAL A 86 -0.13 -1.73 4.64
N ILE A 87 -0.15 -2.27 3.42
CA ILE A 87 0.67 -3.42 3.05
C ILE A 87 1.95 -2.93 2.40
N TYR A 88 3.08 -3.57 2.68
CA TYR A 88 4.37 -3.18 2.14
C TYR A 88 5.34 -4.35 2.07
N ARG A 89 6.40 -4.19 1.27
CA ARG A 89 7.49 -5.18 1.16
C ARG A 89 8.45 -5.05 2.34
N ALA A 90 8.60 -6.10 3.14
CA ALA A 90 9.45 -6.13 4.33
C ALA A 90 10.61 -7.14 4.15
N GLY A 91 11.63 -6.76 3.37
CA GLY A 91 12.85 -7.54 3.18
C GLY A 91 12.57 -9.01 2.79
N PRO A 92 13.36 -9.99 3.28
CA PRO A 92 13.22 -11.40 2.90
C PRO A 92 11.94 -12.05 3.44
N THR A 93 11.24 -11.43 4.40
CA THR A 93 9.99 -11.96 4.96
C THR A 93 8.78 -11.83 4.01
N GLY A 94 8.94 -11.14 2.88
CA GLY A 94 7.87 -10.93 1.92
C GLY A 94 7.00 -9.73 2.29
N LEU A 95 5.68 -9.93 2.33
CA LEU A 95 4.72 -8.87 2.59
C LEU A 95 4.50 -8.69 4.09
N ARG A 96 4.31 -7.43 4.49
CA ARG A 96 3.93 -7.05 5.85
C ARG A 96 2.77 -6.09 5.85
N LEU A 97 1.83 -6.30 6.77
CA LEU A 97 0.66 -5.47 6.99
C LEU A 97 0.83 -4.68 8.29
N ALA A 98 0.69 -3.37 8.24
CA ALA A 98 0.54 -2.52 9.42
C ALA A 98 -0.86 -1.93 9.45
N GLN A 99 -1.51 -2.02 10.61
CA GLN A 99 -2.88 -1.55 10.82
C GLN A 99 -2.88 -0.45 11.88
N VAL A 100 -3.91 0.40 11.88
CA VAL A 100 -4.13 1.39 12.96
C VAL A 100 -4.08 0.70 14.32
N GLN A 101 -4.90 -0.33 14.51
CA GLN A 101 -4.81 -1.29 15.60
C GLN A 101 -4.61 -2.70 15.03
N PRO A 102 -3.49 -3.38 15.31
CA PRO A 102 -3.23 -4.73 14.82
C PRO A 102 -4.30 -5.72 15.30
N ARG A 103 -4.83 -6.50 14.36
CA ARG A 103 -5.81 -7.56 14.58
C ARG A 103 -5.38 -8.84 13.85
N PRO A 104 -4.26 -9.47 14.27
CA PRO A 104 -3.76 -10.69 13.61
C PRO A 104 -4.78 -11.84 13.66
N ASP A 105 -5.67 -11.83 14.66
CA ASP A 105 -6.80 -12.75 14.84
C ASP A 105 -7.90 -12.61 13.77
N LEU A 106 -7.99 -11.45 13.11
CA LEU A 106 -8.97 -11.18 12.05
C LEU A 106 -8.38 -11.30 10.65
N ILE A 107 -7.11 -11.70 10.55
CA ILE A 107 -6.51 -12.07 9.27
C ILE A 107 -6.94 -13.50 8.96
N GLY A 108 -7.94 -13.62 8.07
CA GLY A 108 -8.41 -14.89 7.55
C GLY A 108 -7.33 -15.64 6.76
N PRO A 109 -7.66 -16.81 6.18
CA PRO A 109 -6.74 -17.50 5.26
C PRO A 109 -6.38 -16.57 4.10
N LEU A 110 -5.08 -16.41 3.84
CA LEU A 110 -4.55 -15.55 2.78
C LEU A 110 -3.93 -16.37 1.66
N ALA A 111 -4.06 -15.87 0.43
CA ALA A 111 -3.37 -16.41 -0.74
C ALA A 111 -1.88 -16.03 -0.74
N VAL A 112 -1.54 -14.88 -0.17
CA VAL A 112 -0.15 -14.38 -0.07
C VAL A 112 0.51 -14.69 1.28
N ARG A 113 1.84 -14.83 1.29
CA ARG A 113 2.62 -14.88 2.53
C ARG A 113 2.70 -13.48 3.14
N LEU A 114 1.87 -13.24 4.15
CA LEU A 114 1.77 -11.95 4.85
C LEU A 114 2.12 -12.10 6.33
N THR A 115 2.85 -11.14 6.86
CA THR A 115 3.04 -10.97 8.32
C THR A 115 2.32 -9.73 8.80
N VAL A 116 1.75 -9.75 10.01
CA VAL A 116 1.14 -8.56 10.62
C VAL A 116 2.14 -7.90 11.55
N SER A 117 2.33 -6.60 11.41
CA SER A 117 3.10 -5.82 12.37
C SER A 117 2.38 -5.80 13.72
N PRO A 118 3.04 -6.21 14.83
CA PRO A 118 2.42 -6.21 16.15
C PRO A 118 2.30 -4.81 16.75
N THR A 119 2.98 -3.82 16.16
CA THR A 119 3.01 -2.44 16.65
C THR A 119 1.87 -1.63 16.02
N PRO A 120 1.00 -0.98 16.81
CA PRO A 120 -0.06 -0.11 16.28
C PRO A 120 0.52 1.12 15.61
N ALA A 121 -0.22 1.66 14.64
CA ALA A 121 0.19 2.88 13.96
C ALA A 121 0.18 4.06 14.94
N PRO A 122 1.32 4.74 15.17
CA PRO A 122 1.40 5.80 16.16
C PRO A 122 0.46 6.95 15.78
N ARG A 123 -0.19 7.56 16.78
CA ARG A 123 -1.03 8.75 16.55
C ARG A 123 -0.16 10.00 16.48
N LEU A 124 -0.03 10.60 15.30
CA LEU A 124 0.93 11.69 15.04
C LEU A 124 0.32 12.82 14.19
N ARG A 125 0.93 14.01 14.28
CA ARG A 125 0.80 15.06 13.24
C ARG A 125 1.92 14.87 12.19
N PRO A 126 1.76 15.38 10.96
CA PRO A 126 2.76 15.22 9.90
C PRO A 126 4.18 15.67 10.28
N SER A 127 4.32 16.73 11.08
CA SER A 127 5.61 17.21 11.59
C SER A 127 6.35 16.19 12.46
N PHE A 128 5.63 15.42 13.29
CA PHE A 128 6.22 14.34 14.09
C PHE A 128 6.53 13.10 13.26
N ALA A 129 5.69 12.79 12.26
CA ALA A 129 5.97 11.72 11.30
C ALA A 129 7.27 12.01 10.52
N ARG A 130 7.51 13.27 10.14
CA ARG A 130 8.76 13.71 9.51
C ARG A 130 9.97 13.40 10.39
N ARG A 131 9.95 13.80 11.66
CA ARG A 131 11.04 13.52 12.62
C ARG A 131 11.32 12.03 12.74
N ARG A 132 10.27 11.19 12.74
CA ARG A 132 10.42 9.74 12.80
C ARG A 132 11.08 9.18 11.54
N LEU A 133 10.65 9.64 10.37
CA LEU A 133 11.22 9.23 9.09
C LEU A 133 12.67 9.72 8.93
N ASP A 134 13.00 10.92 9.41
CA ASP A 134 14.38 11.44 9.44
C ASP A 134 15.29 10.60 10.36
N ALA A 135 14.75 10.06 11.45
CA ALA A 135 15.48 9.29 12.44
C ALA A 135 15.55 7.77 12.14
N SER A 136 14.87 7.29 11.09
CA SER A 136 14.90 5.89 10.69
C SER A 136 15.43 5.69 9.27
N CYS A 137 15.84 4.46 8.98
CA CYS A 137 16.19 4.03 7.63
C CYS A 137 14.95 3.56 6.84
N ASP A 138 13.74 3.78 7.35
CA ASP A 138 12.54 3.32 6.69
C ASP A 138 12.25 4.17 5.44
N PRO A 139 11.69 3.58 4.38
CA PRO A 139 11.30 4.31 3.17
C PRO A 139 10.07 5.20 3.39
N PHE A 140 9.22 4.83 4.36
CA PHE A 140 8.00 5.55 4.72
C PHE A 140 7.66 5.38 6.21
N VAL A 141 6.77 6.24 6.71
CA VAL A 141 6.11 6.12 8.02
C VAL A 141 4.61 6.08 7.80
N PHE A 142 3.98 4.99 8.24
CA PHE A 142 2.54 4.91 8.42
C PHE A 142 2.15 5.35 9.82
N PHE A 143 1.14 6.20 9.92
CA PHE A 143 0.71 6.77 11.20
C PHE A 143 -0.78 7.09 11.16
N THR A 144 -1.41 7.08 12.33
CA THR A 144 -2.78 7.55 12.48
C THR A 144 -2.76 9.08 12.67
N HIS A 145 -3.46 9.83 11.84
CA HIS A 145 -3.49 11.29 11.97
C HIS A 145 -4.20 11.68 13.27
N ALA A 146 -3.53 12.50 14.10
CA ALA A 146 -3.95 12.80 15.46
C ALA A 146 -5.35 13.45 15.57
N VAL A 147 -5.78 14.19 14.54
CA VAL A 147 -7.08 14.88 14.53
C VAL A 147 -8.17 14.05 13.87
N THR A 148 -7.87 13.43 12.73
CA THR A 148 -8.90 12.75 11.91
C THR A 148 -9.05 11.27 12.24
N GLY A 149 -8.08 10.67 12.94
CA GLY A 149 -8.06 9.24 13.22
C GLY A 149 -7.80 8.36 11.99
N ARG A 150 -7.56 8.96 10.82
CA ARG A 150 -7.32 8.25 9.56
C ARG A 150 -5.86 7.86 9.39
N GLY A 151 -5.60 6.74 8.72
CA GLY A 151 -4.27 6.25 8.41
C GLY A 151 -3.63 7.04 7.28
N ASN A 152 -2.46 7.62 7.54
CA ASN A 152 -1.70 8.42 6.59
C ASN A 152 -0.31 7.80 6.37
N VAL A 153 0.27 8.05 5.18
CA VAL A 153 1.63 7.62 4.85
C VAL A 153 2.48 8.83 4.47
N LEU A 154 3.60 9.01 5.18
CA LEU A 154 4.67 9.94 4.80
C LEU A 154 5.82 9.15 4.19
N TYR A 155 6.31 9.52 3.01
CA TYR A 155 7.37 8.76 2.32
C TYR A 155 8.42 9.67 1.70
N ARG A 156 9.63 9.12 1.50
CA ARG A 156 10.75 9.81 0.85
C ARG A 156 10.52 9.87 -0.67
N ARG A 157 10.64 11.06 -1.25
CA ARG A 157 10.60 11.26 -2.70
C ARG A 157 12.01 11.15 -3.29
N TYR A 158 12.06 10.94 -4.61
CA TYR A 158 13.32 10.91 -5.36
C TYR A 158 14.06 12.26 -5.33
N ASP A 159 13.34 13.37 -5.16
CA ASP A 159 13.91 14.71 -5.05
C ASP A 159 14.47 15.02 -3.66
N GLY A 160 14.47 14.05 -2.73
CA GLY A 160 14.98 14.19 -1.37
C GLY A 160 14.02 14.85 -0.38
N HIS A 161 12.87 15.36 -0.84
CA HIS A 161 11.79 15.86 0.02
C HIS A 161 10.81 14.74 0.38
N TYR A 162 9.70 15.10 1.02
CA TYR A 162 8.66 14.18 1.44
C TYR A 162 7.38 14.31 0.63
N GLY A 163 6.71 13.18 0.44
CA GLY A 163 5.33 13.11 -0.01
C GLY A 163 4.44 12.63 1.13
N LEU A 164 3.26 13.23 1.25
CA LEU A 164 2.21 12.83 2.18
C LEU A 164 1.01 12.32 1.41
N ILE A 165 0.58 11.10 1.75
CA ILE A 165 -0.66 10.49 1.29
C ILE A 165 -1.66 10.52 2.43
N THR A 166 -2.86 11.02 2.15
CA THR A 166 -3.96 11.14 3.10
C THR A 166 -5.24 10.56 2.50
N PRO A 167 -6.10 9.93 3.29
CA PRO A 167 -7.45 9.60 2.83
C PRO A 167 -8.24 10.86 2.53
N ALA A 168 -9.02 10.82 1.45
CA ALA A 168 -10.03 11.83 1.18
C ALA A 168 -11.13 11.77 2.26
N ALA A 169 -11.71 12.94 2.55
CA ALA A 169 -12.79 13.08 3.52
C ALA A 169 -14.06 12.35 3.07
#